data_AF-L9XUE1-F1
#
_entry.id   AF-L9XUE1-F1
#
_cell.length_a   1.000
_cell.length_b   1.000
_cell.length_c   1.000
_cell.angle_alpha   90.00
_cell.angle_beta   90.00
_cell.angle_gamma   90.00
#
_symmetry.space_group_name_H-M   'P 1'
#
loop_
_entity.id
_entity.type
_entity.pdbx_description
1 polymer ?
#
loop_
_entity_poly.entity_id
_entity_poly.type
_entity_poly.pdbx_seq_one_letter_code
_entity_poly.pdbx_strand_id
1 'polypeptide(L)'
;MTETITVGLTDGREIAVDELTVLELDNGTWLRCVRAEPSRRMAFDETTTYYRLETDVEYVEDGAGNQNVPGSIERVPTLAAAAEGTGRR
;
A
#
# COMPACT_ATOMS: atom_id res chain seq x y z
N MET A 1 -9.97 6.40 -13.06
CA MET A 1 -9.88 4.98 -12.70
C MET A 1 -9.02 4.96 -11.46
N THR A 2 -9.57 4.59 -10.32
CA THR A 2 -8.80 4.46 -9.07
C THR A 2 -7.82 3.32 -9.29
N GLU A 3 -6.53 3.65 -9.34
CA GLU A 3 -5.46 2.69 -9.52
C GLU A 3 -5.35 1.89 -8.22
N THR A 4 -5.93 0.69 -8.21
CA THR A 4 -5.92 -0.18 -7.02
C THR A 4 -4.52 -0.72 -6.80
N ILE A 5 -4.01 -0.60 -5.58
CA ILE A 5 -2.70 -1.08 -5.18
C ILE A 5 -2.87 -2.50 -4.63
N THR A 6 -2.10 -3.45 -5.14
CA THR A 6 -2.10 -4.83 -4.68
C THR A 6 -0.93 -5.05 -3.74
N VAL A 7 -1.20 -5.53 -2.53
CA VAL A 7 -0.15 -5.93 -1.57
C VAL A 7 -0.17 -7.46 -1.46
N GLY A 8 0.93 -8.08 -1.87
CA GLY A 8 1.18 -9.50 -1.67
C GLY A 8 1.78 -9.72 -0.29
N LEU A 9 1.12 -10.55 0.51
CA LEU A 9 1.58 -10.93 1.84
C LEU A 9 2.42 -12.21 1.79
N THR A 10 3.34 -12.37 2.73
CA THR A 10 4.22 -13.55 2.85
C THR A 10 3.46 -14.86 3.10
N ASP A 11 2.21 -14.77 3.54
CA ASP A 11 1.27 -15.89 3.70
C ASP A 11 0.62 -16.34 2.36
N GLY A 12 1.01 -15.73 1.23
CA GLY A 12 0.46 -16.01 -0.10
C GLY A 12 -0.91 -15.39 -0.37
N ARG A 13 -1.39 -14.52 0.52
CA ARG A 13 -2.63 -13.75 0.34
C ARG A 13 -2.34 -12.42 -0.35
N GLU A 14 -3.21 -12.05 -1.28
CA GLU A 14 -3.17 -10.74 -1.94
C GLU A 14 -4.32 -9.87 -1.46
N ILE A 15 -4.03 -8.60 -1.20
CA ILE A 15 -5.03 -7.61 -0.83
C ILE A 15 -5.01 -6.43 -1.78
N ALA A 16 -6.20 -6.03 -2.24
CA ALA A 16 -6.40 -4.79 -2.98
C ALA A 16 -6.71 -3.67 -2.00
N VAL A 17 -6.02 -2.53 -2.15
CA VAL A 17 -6.18 -1.34 -1.32
C VAL A 17 -6.15 -0.08 -2.19
N ASP A 18 -6.82 0.97 -1.73
CA ASP A 18 -6.98 2.23 -2.46
C ASP A 18 -5.86 3.21 -2.09
N GLU A 19 -5.38 3.17 -0.84
CA GLU A 19 -4.28 4.00 -0.37
C GLU A 19 -3.29 3.15 0.44
N LEU A 20 -1.99 3.40 0.22
CA LEU A 20 -0.91 2.76 0.92
C LEU A 20 0.08 3.82 1.41
N THR A 21 0.38 3.80 2.70
CA THR A 21 1.36 4.70 3.32
C THR A 21 2.43 3.88 4.03
N VAL A 22 3.71 4.20 3.75
CA VAL A 22 4.85 3.63 4.48
C VAL A 22 5.09 4.45 5.75
N LEU A 23 5.15 3.79 6.90
CA LEU A 23 5.41 4.37 8.21
C LEU A 23 6.72 3.80 8.74
N GLU A 24 7.71 4.67 8.96
CA GLU A 24 8.96 4.32 9.63
C GLU A 24 8.80 4.61 11.12
N LEU A 25 8.78 3.56 11.95
CA LEU A 25 8.64 3.64 13.40
C LEU A 25 9.88 3.07 14.09
N ASP A 26 10.10 3.36 15.37
CA ASP A 26 11.21 2.79 16.15
C ASP A 26 11.22 1.26 16.18
N ASN A 27 10.08 0.62 15.95
CA ASN A 27 9.94 -0.83 15.87
C ASN A 27 9.97 -1.37 14.42
N GLY A 28 10.47 -0.60 13.45
CA GLY A 28 10.64 -1.01 12.06
C GLY A 28 9.66 -0.33 11.09
N THR A 29 9.63 -0.82 9.85
CA THR A 29 8.82 -0.24 8.78
C THR A 29 7.47 -0.93 8.66
N TRP A 30 6.40 -0.14 8.59
CA TRP A 30 5.02 -0.58 8.49
C TRP A 30 4.34 -0.01 7.25
N LEU A 31 3.41 -0.78 6.70
CA LEU A 31 2.47 -0.34 5.68
C LEU A 31 1.11 -0.12 6.33
N ARG A 32 0.59 1.10 6.21
CA ARG A 32 -0.80 1.43 6.48
C ARG A 32 -1.55 1.32 5.16
N CYS A 33 -2.44 0.34 5.07
CA CYS A 33 -3.22 0.09 3.87
C CYS A 33 -4.69 0.45 4.12
N VAL A 34 -5.25 1.32 3.30
CA VAL A 34 -6.60 1.86 3.44
C VAL A 34 -7.44 1.44 2.23
N ARG A 35 -8.67 1.00 2.49
CA ARG A 35 -9.68 0.65 1.49
C ARG A 35 -10.81 1.68 1.52
N ALA A 36 -11.35 2.04 0.36
CA ALA A 36 -12.48 2.96 0.24
C ALA A 36 -13.79 2.31 0.71
N GLU A 37 -13.94 1.00 0.48
CA GLU A 37 -15.09 0.23 0.92
C GLU A 37 -14.67 -0.90 1.87
N PRO A 38 -15.41 -1.13 2.97
CA PRO A 38 -15.17 -2.29 3.82
C PRO A 38 -15.34 -3.56 2.99
N SER A 39 -14.39 -4.47 3.11
CA SER A 39 -14.40 -5.68 2.31
C SER A 39 -15.58 -6.56 2.70
N ARG A 40 -16.58 -6.71 1.81
CA ARG A 40 -17.73 -7.60 2.03
C ARG A 40 -17.39 -9.04 2.44
N ARG A 41 -16.15 -9.49 2.18
CA ARG A 41 -15.60 -10.81 2.55
C ARG A 41 -14.94 -10.87 3.93
N MET A 42 -14.47 -9.74 4.46
CA MET A 42 -13.95 -9.65 5.83
C MET A 42 -15.07 -9.06 6.68
N ALA A 43 -15.48 -9.75 7.74
CA ALA A 43 -16.60 -9.33 8.58
C ALA A 43 -16.29 -8.11 9.48
N PHE A 44 -15.44 -7.19 9.01
CA PHE A 44 -14.98 -6.01 9.74
C PHE A 44 -15.23 -4.75 8.90
N ASP A 45 -15.89 -3.77 9.50
CA ASP A 45 -16.03 -2.39 8.99
C ASP A 45 -14.70 -1.61 9.00
N GLU A 46 -13.60 -2.27 9.39
CA GLU A 46 -12.28 -1.67 9.46
C GLU A 46 -11.70 -1.50 8.05
N THR A 47 -11.63 -0.25 7.60
CA THR A 47 -11.11 0.13 6.28
C THR A 47 -9.60 0.28 6.25
N THR A 48 -8.94 0.25 7.41
CA THR A 48 -7.49 0.46 7.53
C THR A 48 -6.83 -0.74 8.17
N THR A 49 -5.83 -1.33 7.53
CA THR A 49 -5.06 -2.45 8.07
C THR A 49 -3.57 -2.14 8.04
N TYR A 50 -2.84 -2.65 9.02
CA TYR A 50 -1.39 -2.43 9.16
C TYR A 50 -0.64 -3.74 8.93
N TYR A 51 0.42 -3.68 8.13
CA TYR A 51 1.31 -4.81 7.86
C TYR A 51 2.75 -4.40 8.07
N ARG A 52 3.58 -5.24 8.69
CA ARG A 52 4.99 -4.96 8.84
C ARG A 52 5.71 -5.30 7.55
N LEU A 53 6.39 -4.32 6.97
CA LEU A 53 6.96 -4.45 5.63
C LEU A 53 7.97 -5.61 5.53
N GLU A 54 8.77 -5.82 6.56
CA GLU A 54 9.84 -6.82 6.57
C GLU A 54 9.37 -8.24 6.87
N THR A 55 8.14 -8.41 7.38
CA THR A 55 7.66 -9.70 7.92
C THR A 55 6.39 -10.17 7.23
N ASP A 56 5.45 -9.26 7.02
CA ASP A 56 4.12 -9.59 6.53
C ASP A 56 3.99 -9.40 5.01
N VAL A 57 4.88 -8.62 4.39
CA VAL A 57 4.77 -8.21 2.99
C VAL A 57 5.83 -8.90 2.15
N GLU A 58 5.42 -9.44 1.01
CA GLU A 58 6.31 -10.04 0.01
C GLU A 58 6.54 -9.10 -1.18
N TYR A 59 5.49 -8.41 -1.64
CA TYR A 59 5.58 -7.39 -2.68
C TYR A 59 4.43 -6.39 -2.62
N VAL A 60 4.61 -5.26 -3.28
CA VAL A 60 3.58 -4.24 -3.52
C VAL A 60 3.56 -3.95 -5.01
N GLU A 61 2.42 -4.13 -5.66
CA GLU A 61 2.20 -3.79 -7.06
C GLU A 61 1.25 -2.59 -7.15
N ASP A 62 1.67 -1.52 -7.82
CA ASP A 62 0.74 -0.43 -8.13
C ASP A 62 -0.17 -0.78 -9.30
N GLY A 63 -1.31 -0.10 -9.42
CA GLY A 63 -2.29 -0.34 -10.48
C GLY A 63 -1.79 -0.12 -11.91
N ALA A 64 -0.57 0.37 -12.10
CA ALA A 64 0.12 0.46 -13.40
C ALA A 64 1.11 -0.70 -13.65
N GLY A 65 1.18 -1.67 -12.74
CA GLY A 65 1.98 -2.90 -12.87
C GLY A 65 3.43 -2.75 -12.43
N ASN A 66 3.81 -1.68 -11.71
CA ASN A 66 5.15 -1.63 -11.13
C ASN A 66 5.18 -2.37 -9.79
N GLN A 67 5.94 -3.46 -9.76
CA GLN A 67 6.14 -4.29 -8.57
C GLN A 67 7.35 -3.79 -7.78
N ASN A 68 7.15 -3.56 -6.49
CA ASN A 68 8.17 -3.18 -5.52
C ASN A 68 8.28 -4.27 -4.45
N VAL A 69 9.50 -4.73 -4.18
CA VAL A 69 9.80 -5.73 -3.15
C VAL A 69 10.38 -5.07 -1.89
N PRO A 70 10.06 -5.58 -0.68
CA PRO A 70 10.62 -5.09 0.57
C PRO A 70 12.15 -5.31 0.57
N GLY A 71 12.89 -4.22 0.38
CA GLY A 71 14.34 -4.23 0.12
C GLY A 71 14.75 -3.34 -1.06
N SER A 72 13.84 -3.12 -2.01
CA SER A 72 14.01 -2.19 -3.15
C SER A 72 12.93 -1.11 -3.22
N ILE A 73 12.10 -0.97 -2.17
CA ILE A 73 11.22 0.19 -2.01
C ILE A 73 12.11 1.40 -1.68
N GLU A 74 12.82 1.90 -2.69
CA GLU A 74 13.43 3.21 -2.69
C GLU A 74 12.28 4.22 -2.75
N ARG A 75 11.72 4.52 -1.57
CA ARG A 75 10.76 5.61 -1.31
C ARG A 75 9.83 5.83 -2.50
N VAL A 76 8.84 4.94 -2.71
CA VAL A 76 7.68 5.33 -3.52
C VAL A 76 7.20 6.66 -2.95
N PRO A 77 7.25 7.77 -3.71
CA PRO A 77 6.70 9.02 -3.23
C PRO A 77 5.25 8.70 -2.95
N THR A 78 4.83 8.96 -1.72
CA THR A 78 3.44 8.83 -1.28
C THR A 78 2.51 9.15 -2.46
N LEU A 79 1.66 8.21 -2.87
CA LEU A 79 0.81 8.39 -4.06
C LEU A 79 -0.19 9.56 -3.85
N ALA A 80 -0.27 10.13 -2.64
CA ALA A 80 -0.92 11.41 -2.38
C ALA A 80 -0.23 12.62 -3.03
N ALA A 81 1.06 12.53 -3.42
CA ALA A 81 1.80 13.65 -4.01
C ALA A 81 1.74 13.72 -5.55
N ALA A 82 1.17 12.71 -6.23
CA ALA A 82 1.03 12.73 -7.69
C ALA A 82 -0.08 13.68 -8.19
N ALA A 83 -0.89 14.24 -7.30
CA ALA A 83 -2.00 15.14 -7.66
C ALA A 83 -1.64 16.64 -7.67
N GLU A 84 -0.45 17.06 -7.22
CA GLU A 84 -0.08 18.49 -7.17
C GLU A 84 1.23 18.78 -7.92
N GLY A 85 1.15 18.72 -9.26
CA GLY A 85 2.32 18.89 -10.12
C GLY A 85 2.03 19.44 -11.52
N THR A 86 0.92 20.15 -11.74
CA THR A 86 0.77 21.02 -12.92
C THR A 86 0.73 22.48 -12.45
N GLY A 87 1.93 22.98 -12.19
CA GLY A 87 2.19 24.36 -11.79
C GLY A 87 3.51 24.82 -12.40
N ARG A 88 3.54 25.04 -13.71
CA ARG A 88 4.55 25.81 -14.47
C ARG A 88 4.00 26.01 -15.88
N ARG A 89 4.11 27.16 -16.54
CA ARG A 89 4.48 28.53 -16.19
C ARG A 89 4.11 29.34 -17.42
#